data_AF-A0A3D5JL93-F1
#
_entry.id   AF-A0A3D5JL93-F1
#
_cell.length_a   1.000
_cell.length_b   1.000
_cell.length_c   1.000
_cell.angle_alpha   90.00
_cell.angle_beta   90.00
_cell.angle_gamma   90.00
#
_symmetry.space_group_name_H-M   'P 1'
#
loop_
_entity.id
_entity.type
_entity.pdbx_description
1 polymer ?
#
loop_
_entity_poly.entity_id
_entity_poly.type
_entity_poly.pdbx_seq_one_letter_code
_entity_poly.pdbx_strand_id
1 'polypeptide(L)'
;MIDYFWMWSEFLVRWLHVVAGIAWIGSSFYFIALDLSLKPAKQLPEGAHGEAWQVHGGGFYNMVKYLVAPARMPDELTWFKWEAYTTWLSGFALLTIIYYAGTGLYLIDAEILDLEPWQ
;
A
#
# COMPACT_ATOMS: atom_id res chain seq x y z
N MET A 1 4.22 25.14 -21.55
CA MET A 1 5.29 24.61 -20.66
C MET A 1 4.72 24.02 -19.37
N ILE A 2 3.77 24.69 -18.73
CA ILE A 2 3.06 24.19 -17.53
C ILE A 2 2.31 22.88 -17.81
N ASP A 3 1.71 22.74 -19.00
CA ASP A 3 0.94 21.53 -19.35
C ASP A 3 1.80 20.26 -19.45
N TYR A 4 3.04 20.38 -19.96
CA TYR A 4 3.98 19.27 -19.99
C TYR A 4 4.38 18.82 -18.59
N PHE A 5 4.60 19.77 -17.67
CA PHE A 5 4.90 19.45 -16.29
C PHE A 5 3.76 18.66 -15.63
N TRP A 6 2.50 19.09 -15.85
CA TRP A 6 1.35 18.38 -15.30
C TRP A 6 1.18 16.98 -15.89
N MET A 7 1.33 16.84 -17.20
CA MET A 7 1.23 15.54 -17.87
C MET A 7 2.30 14.55 -17.38
N TRP A 8 3.55 14.98 -17.23
CA TRP A 8 4.61 14.14 -16.67
C TRP A 8 4.39 13.83 -15.18
N SER A 9 3.91 14.80 -14.40
CA SER A 9 3.60 14.60 -12.99
C SER A 9 2.47 13.57 -12.81
N GLU A 10 1.39 13.71 -13.57
CA GLU A 10 0.29 12.75 -13.59
C GLU A 10 0.79 11.35 -13.92
N PHE A 11 1.58 11.21 -14.99
CA PHE A 11 2.14 9.91 -15.39
C PHE A 11 2.99 9.27 -14.27
N LEU A 12 3.92 10.02 -13.69
CA LEU A 12 4.81 9.52 -12.64
C LEU A 12 4.05 9.13 -11.37
N VAL A 13 3.15 10.00 -10.89
CA VAL A 13 2.36 9.74 -9.69
C VAL A 13 1.38 8.58 -9.94
N ARG A 14 0.86 8.43 -11.17
CA ARG A 14 -0.02 7.32 -11.55
C ARG A 14 0.70 5.99 -11.44
N TRP A 15 1.88 5.88 -12.02
CA TRP A 15 2.65 4.65 -11.93
C TRP A 15 3.14 4.36 -10.51
N LEU A 16 3.54 5.39 -9.76
CA LEU A 16 3.81 5.24 -8.32
C LEU A 16 2.60 4.67 -7.58
N HIS A 17 1.41 5.22 -7.82
CA HIS A 17 0.17 4.76 -7.17
C HIS A 17 -0.17 3.32 -7.51
N VAL A 18 -0.08 2.94 -8.80
CA VAL A 18 -0.35 1.57 -9.24
C VAL A 18 0.63 0.59 -8.60
N VAL A 19 1.93 0.89 -8.60
CA VAL A 19 2.95 0.02 -7.98
C VAL A 19 2.74 -0.09 -6.47
N ALA A 20 2.46 1.03 -5.79
CA ALA A 20 2.16 1.03 -4.36
C ALA A 20 0.90 0.20 -4.05
N GLY A 21 -0.14 0.32 -4.87
CA GLY A 21 -1.37 -0.45 -4.74
C GLY A 21 -1.15 -1.95 -4.92
N ILE A 22 -0.34 -2.35 -5.90
CA ILE A 22 0.06 -3.76 -6.09
C ILE A 22 0.80 -4.28 -4.86
N ALA A 23 1.75 -3.51 -4.32
CA ALA A 23 2.50 -3.89 -3.13
C ALA A 23 1.58 -4.00 -1.88
N TRP A 24 0.65 -3.07 -1.70
CA TRP A 24 -0.28 -3.08 -0.57
C TRP A 24 -1.28 -4.23 -0.61
N ILE A 25 -1.88 -4.46 -1.78
CA ILE A 25 -2.82 -5.57 -1.96
C ILE A 25 -2.09 -6.91 -1.88
N GLY A 26 -0.90 -7.01 -2.49
CA GLY A 26 -0.07 -8.21 -2.45
C GLY A 26 0.36 -8.59 -1.04
N SER A 27 0.86 -7.63 -0.26
CA SER A 27 1.19 -7.85 1.16
C SER A 27 -0.04 -8.25 1.98
N SER A 28 -1.21 -7.66 1.72
CA SER A 28 -2.46 -8.03 2.39
C SER A 28 -2.84 -9.49 2.12
N PHE A 29 -2.79 -9.94 0.87
CA PHE A 29 -3.05 -11.35 0.54
C PHE A 29 -2.02 -12.29 1.16
N TYR A 30 -0.74 -11.90 1.18
CA TYR A 30 0.30 -12.67 1.85
C TYR A 30 0.00 -12.86 3.34
N PHE A 31 -0.32 -11.79 4.07
CA PHE A 31 -0.62 -11.88 5.50
C PHE A 31 -1.92 -12.65 5.80
N ILE A 32 -2.95 -12.54 4.95
CA ILE A 32 -4.16 -13.37 5.06
C ILE A 32 -3.81 -14.85 4.88
N ALA A 33 -3.04 -15.19 3.84
CA ALA A 33 -2.62 -16.57 3.60
C ALA A 33 -1.75 -17.12 4.73
N LEU A 34 -0.82 -16.30 5.26
CA LEU A 34 -0.01 -16.62 6.42
C LEU A 34 -0.90 -16.94 7.64
N ASP A 35 -1.82 -16.04 7.97
CA ASP A 35 -2.74 -16.21 9.09
C ASP A 35 -3.58 -17.49 9.00
N LEU A 36 -4.06 -17.82 7.80
CA LEU A 36 -4.82 -19.05 7.54
C LEU A 36 -3.95 -20.31 7.58
N SER A 37 -2.64 -20.18 7.41
CA SER A 37 -1.69 -21.32 7.43
C SER A 37 -1.15 -21.65 8.82
N LEU A 38 -1.42 -20.81 9.83
CA LEU A 38 -0.93 -21.01 11.20
C LEU A 38 -1.47 -22.31 11.78
N LYS A 39 -0.58 -23.10 12.37
CA LYS A 39 -0.91 -24.35 13.04
C LYS A 39 -0.48 -24.31 14.51
N PRO A 40 -1.21 -24.97 15.42
CA PRO A 40 -0.72 -25.21 16.76
C PRO A 40 0.52 -26.13 16.69
N ALA A 41 1.53 -25.85 17.51
CA ALA A 41 2.73 -26.67 17.61
C ALA A 41 2.98 -27.11 19.06
N LYS A 42 3.65 -28.25 19.23
CA LYS A 42 3.88 -28.87 20.55
C LYS A 42 4.78 -28.02 21.46
N GLN A 43 5.58 -27.12 20.90
CA GLN A 43 6.55 -26.28 21.61
C GLN A 43 6.46 -24.82 21.15
N LEU A 44 5.26 -24.24 21.23
CA LEU A 44 5.11 -22.82 20.98
C LEU A 44 5.66 -21.99 22.14
N PRO A 45 6.27 -20.81 21.88
CA PRO A 45 6.59 -19.85 22.92
C PRO A 45 5.36 -19.46 23.74
N GLU A 46 5.56 -19.08 25.00
CA GLU A 46 4.47 -18.65 25.87
C GLU A 46 3.71 -17.46 25.26
N GLY A 47 2.38 -17.56 25.21
CA GLY A 47 1.51 -16.54 24.62
C GLY A 47 1.42 -16.54 23.08
N ALA A 48 2.13 -17.43 22.39
CA ALA A 48 2.00 -17.58 20.95
C ALA A 48 0.69 -18.29 20.57
N HIS A 49 0.10 -17.86 19.45
CA HIS A 49 -1.15 -18.41 18.92
C HIS A 49 -0.91 -19.62 18.01
N GLY A 50 0.16 -19.57 17.21
CA GLY A 50 0.49 -20.60 16.24
C GLY A 50 1.78 -20.28 15.51
N GLU A 51 2.26 -21.24 14.74
CA GLU A 51 3.41 -21.09 13.85
C GLU A 51 3.09 -21.46 12.40
N ALA A 52 3.86 -20.90 11.48
CA ALA A 52 3.86 -21.26 10.07
C ALA A 52 5.30 -21.41 9.58
N TRP A 53 5.54 -22.45 8.78
CA TRP A 53 6.81 -22.70 8.12
C TRP A 53 6.69 -22.36 6.64
N GLN A 54 7.62 -21.55 6.13
CA GLN A 54 7.66 -21.14 4.73
C GLN A 54 9.05 -21.35 4.13
N VAL A 55 9.12 -21.54 2.82
CA VAL A 55 10.37 -21.63 2.06
C VAL A 55 10.39 -20.56 0.98
N HIS A 56 11.47 -19.80 0.88
CA HIS A 56 11.68 -18.82 -0.18
C HIS A 56 13.17 -18.55 -0.39
N GLY A 57 13.59 -18.41 -1.66
CA GLY A 57 15.01 -18.15 -2.00
C GLY A 57 15.99 -19.24 -1.53
N GLY A 58 15.52 -20.47 -1.34
CA GLY A 58 16.32 -21.59 -0.81
C GLY A 58 16.47 -21.64 0.72
N GLY A 59 15.92 -20.66 1.45
CA GLY A 59 15.89 -20.62 2.92
C GLY A 59 14.53 -20.98 3.51
N PHE A 60 14.52 -21.29 4.81
CA PHE A 60 13.31 -21.62 5.57
C PHE A 60 13.04 -20.57 6.64
N TYR A 61 11.78 -20.16 6.76
CA TYR A 61 11.29 -19.20 7.74
C TYR A 61 10.33 -19.92 8.69
N ASN A 62 10.57 -19.82 10.00
CA ASN A 62 9.57 -20.11 11.03
C ASN A 62 9.00 -18.79 11.51
N MET A 63 7.70 -18.60 11.30
CA MET A 63 6.98 -17.43 11.78
C MET A 63 6.05 -17.85 12.91
N VAL A 64 6.19 -17.19 14.05
CA VAL A 64 5.32 -17.35 15.22
C VAL A 64 4.45 -16.11 15.35
N LYS A 65 3.13 -16.28 15.41
CA LYS A 65 2.19 -15.18 15.61
C LYS A 65 1.79 -15.06 17.08
N TYR A 66 1.88 -13.85 17.62
CA TYR A 66 1.32 -13.48 18.91
C TYR A 66 0.10 -12.60 18.66
N LEU A 67 -1.02 -12.85 19.36
CA LEU A 67 -2.24 -12.01 19.25
C LEU A 67 -2.12 -10.70 20.03
N VAL A 68 -1.22 -10.67 21.00
CA VAL A 68 -0.89 -9.52 21.84
C VAL A 68 0.62 -9.39 21.92
N ALA A 69 1.11 -8.24 22.36
CA ALA A 69 2.54 -8.04 22.52
C ALA A 69 3.13 -9.10 23.50
N PRO A 70 4.19 -9.83 23.12
CA PRO A 70 4.90 -10.71 24.04
C PRO A 70 5.55 -9.92 25.18
N ALA A 71 5.83 -10.61 26.30
CA ALA A 71 6.45 -10.01 27.48
C ALA A 71 7.81 -9.35 27.21
N ARG A 72 8.54 -9.84 26.20
CA ARG A 72 9.77 -9.24 25.70
C ARG A 72 9.64 -9.01 24.20
N MET A 73 9.48 -7.76 23.80
CA MET A 73 9.54 -7.36 22.40
C MET A 73 11.00 -7.23 21.93
N PRO A 74 11.30 -7.57 20.66
CA PRO A 74 12.60 -7.30 20.07
C PRO A 74 12.81 -5.78 19.91
N ASP A 75 14.07 -5.35 19.94
CA ASP A 75 14.44 -3.94 19.76
C ASP A 75 14.15 -3.43 18.34
N GLU A 76 14.21 -4.33 17.35
CA GLU A 76 13.94 -4.04 15.95
C GLU A 76 12.63 -4.69 15.49
N LEU A 77 11.77 -3.88 14.86
CA LEU A 77 10.45 -4.28 14.40
C LEU A 77 10.19 -3.71 13.00
N THR A 78 9.92 -4.59 12.05
CA THR A 78 9.48 -4.19 10.72
C THR A 78 7.97 -4.06 10.68
N TRP A 79 7.47 -2.85 10.45
CA TRP A 79 6.05 -2.59 10.25
C TRP A 79 5.75 -2.29 8.77
N PHE A 80 5.02 -3.21 8.13
CA PHE A 80 4.53 -3.12 6.75
C PHE A 80 3.37 -2.11 6.62
N LYS A 81 3.66 -0.82 6.82
CA LYS A 81 2.70 0.29 6.74
C LYS A 81 2.85 1.13 5.47
N TRP A 82 4.03 1.08 4.86
CA TRP A 82 4.43 2.04 3.83
C TRP A 82 3.71 1.78 2.51
N GLU A 83 3.37 0.54 2.22
CA GLU A 83 2.60 0.15 1.05
C GLU A 83 1.22 0.81 1.08
N ALA A 84 0.52 0.71 2.22
CA ALA A 84 -0.78 1.34 2.41
C ALA A 84 -0.69 2.86 2.39
N TYR A 85 0.25 3.44 3.16
CA TYR A 85 0.39 4.91 3.24
C TYR A 85 0.80 5.53 1.91
N THR A 86 1.69 4.89 1.16
CA THR A 86 2.11 5.38 -0.16
C THR A 86 0.97 5.28 -1.16
N THR A 87 0.18 4.19 -1.12
CA THR A 87 -1.01 4.06 -1.97
C THR A 87 -1.99 5.19 -1.69
N TRP A 88 -2.30 5.46 -0.42
CA TRP A 88 -3.21 6.53 -0.05
C TRP A 88 -2.70 7.91 -0.46
N LEU A 89 -1.44 8.24 -0.12
CA LEU A 89 -0.82 9.53 -0.43
C LEU A 89 -0.77 9.79 -1.94
N SER A 90 -0.32 8.80 -2.72
CA SER A 90 -0.26 8.93 -4.18
C SER A 90 -1.65 8.99 -4.82
N GLY A 91 -2.65 8.30 -4.27
CA GLY A 91 -4.03 8.36 -4.74
C GLY A 91 -4.65 9.74 -4.48
N PHE A 92 -4.39 10.31 -3.30
CA PHE A 92 -4.80 11.68 -2.99
C PHE A 92 -4.09 12.72 -3.85
N ALA A 93 -2.80 12.52 -4.14
CA ALA A 93 -2.05 13.36 -5.07
C ALA A 93 -2.64 13.28 -6.49
N LEU A 94 -3.00 12.10 -6.98
CA LEU A 94 -3.66 11.93 -8.28
C LEU A 94 -5.01 12.63 -8.34
N LEU A 95 -5.83 12.48 -7.29
CA LEU A 95 -7.09 13.20 -7.18
C LEU A 95 -6.87 14.71 -7.36
N THR A 96 -5.86 15.26 -6.68
CA THR A 96 -5.49 16.67 -6.76
C THR A 96 -5.02 17.06 -8.17
N ILE A 97 -4.10 16.29 -8.76
CA ILE A 97 -3.52 16.58 -10.08
C ILE A 97 -4.58 16.54 -11.18
N ILE A 98 -5.39 15.49 -11.23
CA ILE A 98 -6.35 15.27 -12.31
C ILE A 98 -7.54 16.22 -12.19
N TYR A 99 -8.13 16.30 -10.99
CA TYR A 99 -9.44 16.94 -10.83
C TYR A 99 -9.37 18.37 -10.33
N TYR A 100 -8.30 18.80 -9.67
CA TYR A 100 -8.22 20.16 -9.13
C TYR A 100 -7.20 21.02 -9.87
N ALA A 101 -6.04 20.46 -10.25
CA ALA A 101 -5.03 21.19 -11.03
C ALA A 101 -5.26 21.08 -12.54
N GLY A 102 -5.82 19.96 -13.03
CA GLY A 102 -6.06 19.65 -14.44
C GLY A 102 -7.51 19.80 -14.90
N THR A 103 -8.30 20.67 -14.26
CA THR A 103 -9.75 20.83 -14.51
C THR A 103 -10.09 21.08 -15.99
N GLY A 104 -9.29 21.90 -16.68
CA GLY A 104 -9.50 22.23 -18.10
C GLY A 104 -9.39 21.05 -19.08
N LEU A 105 -8.75 19.95 -18.69
CA LEU A 105 -8.61 18.76 -19.55
C LEU A 105 -9.68 17.70 -19.29
N TYR A 106 -10.20 17.63 -18.06
CA TYR A 106 -11.02 16.49 -17.62
C TYR A 106 -12.41 16.87 -17.12
N LEU A 107 -12.65 18.11 -16.72
CA LEU A 107 -13.90 18.54 -16.07
C LEU A 107 -14.63 19.67 -16.80
N ILE A 108 -13.90 20.57 -17.48
CA ILE A 108 -14.48 21.72 -18.19
C ILE A 108 -14.67 21.37 -19.67
N ASP A 109 -15.92 21.47 -20.14
CA ASP A 109 -16.27 21.39 -21.55
C ASP A 109 -16.67 22.78 -22.04
N ALA A 110 -15.75 23.43 -22.77
CA ALA A 110 -15.92 24.79 -23.27
C ALA A 110 -17.05 24.92 -24.32
N GLU A 111 -17.48 23.82 -24.95
CA GLU A 111 -18.61 23.85 -25.88
C GLU A 111 -19.96 23.96 -25.15
N ILE A 112 -20.02 23.49 -23.89
CA ILE A 112 -21.21 23.57 -23.04
C ILE A 112 -21.19 24.83 -22.19
N LEU A 113 -20.08 25.09 -21.50
CA LEU A 113 -19.92 26.25 -20.62
C LEU A 113 -18.43 26.58 -20.46
N ASP A 114 -18.03 27.75 -20.96
CA ASP A 114 -16.67 28.27 -20.87
C ASP A 114 -16.37 28.76 -19.46
N LEU A 115 -16.05 27.81 -18.57
CA LEU A 115 -15.60 28.07 -17.22
C LEU A 115 -14.09 28.19 -17.20
N GLU A 116 -13.66 29.10 -16.35
CA GLU A 116 -12.27 29.21 -16.00
C GLU A 116 -11.90 28.25 -14.85
N PRO A 117 -10.67 27.71 -14.76
CA PRO A 117 -10.28 26.66 -13.79
C PRO A 117 -10.53 26.89 -12.29
N TRP A 118 -10.77 28.14 -11.87
CA TRP A 118 -11.03 28.52 -10.47
C TRP A 118 -12.50 28.79 -10.16
N GLN A 119 -13.36 28.75 -11.18
CA GLN A 119 -14.82 28.90 -11.05
C GLN A 119 -15.47 27.55 -10.75
#